data_AF-A0A1Y5KLK7-F1
#
_entry.id   AF-A0A1Y5KLK7-F1
#
_cell.length_a   1.000
_cell.length_b   1.000
_cell.length_c   1.000
_cell.angle_alpha   90.00
_cell.angle_beta   90.00
_cell.angle_gamma   90.00
#
_symmetry.space_group_name_H-M   'P 1'
#
loop_
_entity.id
_entity.type
_entity.pdbx_description
1 polymer ?
#
loop_
_entity_poly.entity_id
_entity_poly.type
_entity_poly.pdbx_seq_one_letter_code
_entity_poly.pdbx_strand_id
1 'polypeptide(L)'
;MAFREVNVNEVKEVLRVWLGVPGSRPPGLRTIAAHCGVDRKTARRYIEAAQAAGLQRGDGAWALDDGLIGTVIEAVRPARPSGHGAAWDQLLGFEDQITAWVAGDGNHPPLTITKIETLLARQGCAVPYR
;
A
#
# COMPACT_ATOMS: atom_id res chain seq x y z
N MET A 1 -0.24 11.91 -6.42
CA MET A 1 -0.52 11.50 -5.02
C MET A 1 0.82 11.03 -4.45
N ALA A 2 1.42 11.82 -3.56
CA ALA A 2 2.64 11.41 -2.88
C ALA A 2 2.32 10.26 -1.92
N PHE A 3 3.17 9.24 -1.86
CA PHE A 3 3.03 8.15 -0.90
C PHE A 3 3.30 8.72 0.50
N ARG A 4 2.35 8.50 1.43
CA ARG A 4 2.50 8.86 2.85
C ARG A 4 2.61 7.57 3.65
N GLU A 5 3.63 7.46 4.47
CA GLU A 5 3.80 6.36 5.41
C GLU A 5 2.65 6.36 6.43
N VAL A 6 2.08 5.17 6.68
CA VAL A 6 1.02 4.99 7.67
C VAL A 6 1.69 4.69 9.02
N ASN A 7 1.62 5.62 9.97
CA ASN A 7 2.13 5.37 11.32
C ASN A 7 1.08 4.62 12.15
N VAL A 8 1.49 3.59 12.89
CA VAL A 8 0.65 2.82 13.83
C VAL A 8 -0.13 3.76 14.76
N ASN A 9 0.52 4.82 15.25
CA ASN A 9 -0.08 5.80 16.14
C ASN A 9 -1.17 6.62 15.45
N GLU A 10 -1.02 6.90 14.15
CA GLU A 10 -2.04 7.60 13.34
C GLU A 10 -3.32 6.76 13.24
N VAL A 11 -3.18 5.45 12.98
CA VAL A 11 -4.30 4.51 12.93
C VAL A 11 -4.96 4.39 14.30
N LYS A 12 -4.18 4.14 15.36
CA LYS A 12 -4.68 4.03 16.74
C LYS A 12 -5.47 5.28 17.14
N GLU A 13 -4.94 6.47 16.85
CA GLU A 13 -5.60 7.74 17.20
C GLU A 13 -6.91 7.96 16.43
N VAL A 14 -6.94 7.67 15.13
CA VAL A 14 -8.17 7.75 14.32
C VAL A 14 -9.26 6.84 14.89
N LEU A 15 -8.92 5.59 15.24
CA LEU A 15 -9.87 4.63 15.78
C LEU A 15 -10.33 5.02 17.19
N ARG A 16 -9.41 5.51 18.04
CA ARG A 16 -9.74 6.01 19.39
C ARG A 16 -10.75 7.16 19.33
N VAL A 17 -10.51 8.15 18.47
CA VAL A 17 -11.42 9.29 18.29
C VAL A 17 -12.74 8.85 17.65
N TRP A 18 -12.70 7.85 16.75
CA TRP A 18 -13.91 7.28 16.17
C TRP A 18 -14.79 6.58 17.23
N LEU A 19 -14.22 5.75 18.10
CA LEU A 19 -14.96 5.15 19.22
C LEU A 19 -15.56 6.23 20.13
N GLY A 20 -14.85 7.35 20.30
CA GLY A 20 -15.31 8.49 21.08
C GLY A 20 -15.35 8.19 22.57
N VAL A 21 -16.05 9.02 23.33
CA VAL A 21 -16.22 8.83 24.78
C VAL A 21 -17.58 8.17 25.04
N PRO A 22 -17.67 7.14 25.91
CA PRO A 22 -18.95 6.56 26.28
C PRO A 22 -19.97 7.62 26.72
N GLY A 23 -21.18 7.57 26.18
CA GLY A 23 -22.24 8.54 26.48
C GLY A 23 -22.16 9.87 25.73
N SER A 24 -21.12 10.10 24.91
CA SER A 24 -21.02 11.29 24.06
C SER A 24 -21.55 11.06 22.64
N ARG A 25 -21.95 12.14 21.95
CA ARG A 25 -22.32 12.05 20.53
C ARG A 25 -21.07 11.67 19.71
N PRO A 26 -21.13 10.63 18.87
CA PRO A 26 -19.96 10.21 18.12
C PRO A 26 -19.52 11.27 17.10
N PRO A 27 -18.20 11.54 16.96
CA PRO A 27 -17.72 12.55 16.02
C PRO A 27 -17.89 12.09 14.57
N GLY A 28 -18.13 13.06 13.69
CA GLY A 28 -18.17 12.84 12.25
C GLY A 28 -16.77 12.70 11.63
N LEU A 29 -16.67 12.07 10.46
CA LEU A 29 -15.40 11.82 9.77
C LEU A 29 -14.53 13.06 9.56
N ARG A 30 -15.12 14.24 9.31
CA ARG A 30 -14.36 15.49 9.15
C ARG A 30 -13.70 15.93 10.47
N THR A 31 -14.42 15.81 11.57
CA THR A 31 -13.90 16.14 12.90
C THR A 31 -12.77 15.19 13.29
N ILE A 32 -12.95 13.89 13.07
CA ILE A 32 -11.93 12.87 13.32
C ILE A 32 -10.66 13.17 12.50
N ALA A 33 -10.83 13.40 11.19
CA ALA A 33 -9.72 13.67 10.28
C ALA A 33 -8.93 14.93 10.69
N ALA A 34 -9.65 16.02 11.02
CA ALA A 34 -9.03 17.25 11.50
C ALA A 34 -8.27 17.06 12.83
N HIS A 35 -8.85 16.31 13.77
CA HIS A 35 -8.21 16.03 15.07
C HIS A 35 -6.94 15.18 14.90
N CYS A 36 -6.94 14.23 13.97
CA CYS A 36 -5.83 13.29 13.78
C CYS A 36 -4.80 13.76 12.74
N GLY A 37 -5.00 14.91 12.09
CA GLY A 37 -4.08 15.42 11.07
C GLY A 37 -4.03 14.58 9.78
N VAL A 38 -5.13 13.89 9.44
CA VAL A 38 -5.24 13.05 8.24
C VAL A 38 -6.31 13.57 7.28
N ASP A 39 -6.25 13.15 6.01
CA ASP A 39 -7.35 13.41 5.08
C ASP A 39 -8.61 12.60 5.44
N ARG A 40 -9.79 13.13 5.13
CA ARG A 40 -11.08 12.47 5.38
C ARG A 40 -11.16 11.07 4.75
N LYS A 41 -10.57 10.86 3.57
CA LYS A 41 -10.55 9.56 2.88
C LYS A 41 -9.65 8.57 3.61
N THR A 42 -8.54 9.03 4.17
CA THR A 42 -7.64 8.22 5.00
C THR A 42 -8.32 7.77 6.29
N ALA A 43 -8.94 8.70 7.02
CA ALA A 43 -9.70 8.37 8.23
C ALA A 43 -10.79 7.34 7.94
N ARG A 44 -11.56 7.55 6.86
CA ARG A 44 -12.58 6.60 6.40
C ARG A 44 -11.98 5.22 6.12
N ARG A 45 -10.88 5.16 5.36
CA ARG A 45 -10.21 3.89 5.01
C ARG A 45 -9.79 3.11 6.25
N TYR A 46 -9.22 3.78 7.25
CA TYR A 46 -8.83 3.13 8.51
C TYR A 46 -10.04 2.59 9.27
N ILE A 47 -11.12 3.37 9.35
CA ILE A 47 -12.36 2.96 10.01
C ILE A 47 -13.00 1.76 9.30
N GLU A 48 -13.12 1.81 7.97
CA GLU A 48 -13.70 0.71 7.19
C GLU A 48 -12.87 -0.58 7.33
N ALA A 49 -11.54 -0.48 7.33
CA ALA A 49 -10.66 -1.62 7.58
C ALA A 49 -10.82 -2.17 9.00
N ALA A 50 -10.96 -1.31 10.01
CA ALA A 50 -11.21 -1.75 11.39
C ALA A 50 -12.57 -2.42 11.55
N GLN A 51 -13.62 -1.90 10.90
CA GLN A 51 -14.93 -2.53 10.87
C GLN A 51 -14.90 -3.90 10.17
N ALA A 52 -14.15 -4.02 9.08
CA ALA A 52 -13.93 -5.31 8.41
C ALA A 52 -13.14 -6.30 9.29
N ALA A 53 -12.27 -5.80 10.17
CA ALA A 53 -11.56 -6.58 11.18
C ALA A 53 -12.41 -6.89 12.44
N GLY A 54 -13.66 -6.43 12.49
CA GLY A 54 -14.61 -6.73 13.56
C GLY A 54 -14.83 -5.62 14.60
N LEU A 55 -14.15 -4.47 14.48
CA LEU A 55 -14.35 -3.35 15.41
C LEU A 55 -15.75 -2.75 15.24
N GLN A 56 -16.49 -2.67 16.34
CA GLN A 56 -17.83 -2.11 16.41
C GLN A 56 -17.82 -0.72 17.05
N ARG A 57 -18.83 0.09 16.73
CA ARG A 57 -18.92 1.46 17.26
C ARG A 57 -19.15 1.51 18.78
N GLY A 58 -19.72 0.44 19.35
CA GLY A 58 -19.96 0.31 20.79
C GLY A 58 -18.76 -0.20 21.59
N ASP A 59 -17.67 -0.56 20.93
CA ASP A 59 -16.50 -1.09 21.61
C ASP A 59 -15.78 -0.01 22.41
N GLY A 60 -15.09 -0.45 23.47
CA GLY A 60 -14.21 0.41 24.24
C GLY A 60 -12.81 0.47 23.66
N ALA A 61 -11.98 1.35 24.23
CA ALA A 61 -10.57 1.44 23.86
C ALA A 61 -9.80 0.11 24.02
N TRP A 62 -10.30 -0.82 24.85
CA TRP A 62 -9.74 -2.16 25.02
C TRP A 62 -9.75 -3.01 23.74
N ALA A 63 -10.65 -2.71 22.79
CA ALA A 63 -10.72 -3.43 21.51
C ALA A 63 -9.61 -3.00 20.53
N LEU A 64 -8.92 -1.88 20.80
CA LEU A 64 -7.81 -1.38 19.99
C LEU A 64 -6.48 -2.06 20.38
N ASP A 65 -6.49 -3.38 20.47
CA ASP A 65 -5.30 -4.17 20.76
C ASP A 65 -4.34 -4.25 19.56
N ASP A 66 -3.11 -4.73 19.79
CA ASP A 66 -2.09 -4.80 18.74
C ASP A 66 -2.46 -5.78 17.60
N GLY A 67 -3.33 -6.77 17.88
CA GLY A 67 -3.83 -7.71 16.88
C GLY A 67 -4.75 -7.03 15.88
N LEU A 68 -5.80 -6.34 16.37
CA LEU A 68 -6.70 -5.55 15.54
C LEU A 68 -5.92 -4.50 14.75
N ILE A 69 -5.03 -3.76 15.42
CA ILE A 69 -4.26 -2.70 14.78
C ILE A 69 -3.33 -3.27 13.71
N GLY A 70 -2.71 -4.43 13.94
CA GLY A 70 -1.94 -5.15 12.93
C GLY A 70 -2.77 -5.50 11.70
N THR A 71 -3.97 -6.07 11.88
CA THR A 71 -4.89 -6.39 10.78
C THR A 71 -5.28 -5.15 9.98
N VAL A 72 -5.60 -4.04 10.66
CA VAL A 72 -5.94 -2.77 10.00
C VAL A 72 -4.76 -2.25 9.19
N ILE A 73 -3.55 -2.26 9.77
CA ILE A 73 -2.34 -1.80 9.08
C ILE A 73 -2.10 -2.60 7.81
N GLU A 74 -2.16 -3.93 7.87
CA GLU A 74 -1.98 -4.78 6.69
C GLU A 74 -3.05 -4.52 5.62
N ALA A 75 -4.32 -4.34 6.02
CA ALA A 75 -5.40 -4.05 5.08
C ALA A 75 -5.26 -2.67 4.39
N VAL A 76 -4.71 -1.68 5.08
CA VAL A 76 -4.57 -0.30 4.55
C VAL A 76 -3.19 -0.02 3.98
N ARG A 77 -2.25 -0.98 4.15
CA ARG A 77 -0.92 -0.92 3.57
C ARG A 77 -1.07 -0.68 2.06
N PRO A 78 -0.41 0.34 1.49
CA PRO A 78 -0.40 0.51 0.05
C PRO A 78 0.04 -0.80 -0.60
N ALA A 79 -0.70 -1.28 -1.61
CA ALA A 79 -0.39 -2.48 -2.35
C ALA A 79 0.92 -2.30 -3.14
N ARG A 80 2.05 -2.34 -2.44
CA ARG A 80 3.42 -2.38 -2.97
C ARG A 80 4.42 -2.66 -1.84
N PRO A 81 4.54 -3.91 -1.38
CA PRO A 81 5.59 -4.32 -0.44
C PRO A 81 7.01 -4.08 -0.99
N SER A 82 7.18 -4.09 -2.32
CA SER A 82 8.47 -3.96 -3.03
C SER A 82 8.69 -2.61 -3.73
N GLY A 83 7.74 -1.67 -3.68
CA GLY A 83 7.85 -0.38 -4.37
C GLY A 83 7.61 -0.41 -5.89
N HIS A 84 7.47 -1.59 -6.52
CA HIS A 84 7.31 -1.72 -7.97
C HIS A 84 5.96 -2.30 -8.40
N GLY A 85 5.56 -2.08 -9.67
CA GLY A 85 4.26 -2.54 -10.19
C GLY A 85 4.28 -3.97 -10.75
N ALA A 86 3.11 -4.52 -11.10
CA ALA A 86 3.00 -5.87 -11.69
C ALA A 86 3.88 -6.09 -12.94
N ALA A 87 4.19 -5.03 -13.69
CA ALA A 87 5.16 -5.08 -14.79
C ALA A 87 6.59 -5.38 -14.31
N TRP A 88 6.99 -4.80 -13.17
CA TRP A 88 8.28 -5.09 -12.56
C TRP A 88 8.35 -6.51 -12.02
N ASP A 89 7.28 -6.99 -11.37
CA ASP A 89 7.23 -8.37 -10.89
C ASP A 89 7.39 -9.38 -12.04
N GLN A 90 6.84 -9.06 -13.22
CA GLN A 90 7.04 -9.85 -14.44
C GLN A 90 8.48 -9.78 -14.97
N LEU A 91 9.16 -8.64 -14.82
CA LEU A 91 10.54 -8.44 -15.27
C LEU A 91 11.57 -9.11 -14.34
N LEU A 92 11.28 -9.28 -13.05
CA LEU A 92 12.20 -9.93 -12.10
C LEU A 92 12.61 -11.34 -12.54
N GLY A 93 11.72 -12.09 -13.21
CA GLY A 93 12.05 -13.39 -13.78
C GLY A 93 13.08 -13.36 -14.93
N PHE A 94 13.40 -12.18 -15.45
CA PHE A 94 14.32 -11.96 -16.58
C PHE A 94 15.52 -11.08 -16.21
N GLU A 95 15.73 -10.76 -14.92
CA GLU A 95 16.74 -9.80 -14.46
C GLU A 95 18.15 -10.11 -14.99
N ASP A 96 18.61 -11.36 -14.84
CA ASP A 96 19.92 -11.79 -15.33
C ASP A 96 20.06 -11.65 -16.86
N GLN A 97 19.01 -12.01 -17.59
CA GLN A 97 18.99 -11.94 -19.05
C GLN A 97 18.99 -10.50 -19.55
N ILE A 98 18.17 -9.63 -18.94
CA ILE A 98 18.15 -8.20 -19.23
C ILE A 98 19.52 -7.59 -18.91
N THR A 99 20.14 -7.96 -17.79
CA THR A 99 21.46 -7.48 -17.38
C THR A 99 22.54 -7.87 -18.39
N ALA A 100 22.54 -9.13 -18.85
CA ALA A 100 23.45 -9.59 -19.90
C ALA A 100 23.23 -8.83 -21.22
N TRP A 101 21.99 -8.58 -21.62
CA TRP A 101 21.67 -7.81 -22.82
C TRP A 101 22.07 -6.35 -22.72
N VAL A 102 21.95 -5.72 -21.55
CA VAL A 102 22.37 -4.33 -21.31
C VAL A 102 23.89 -4.23 -21.27
N ALA A 103 24.59 -5.23 -20.73
CA ALA A 103 26.05 -5.24 -20.68
C ALA A 103 26.69 -5.56 -22.04
N GLY A 104 26.07 -6.43 -22.84
CA GLY A 104 26.71 -7.09 -23.96
C GLY A 104 27.69 -8.18 -23.49
N ASP A 105 28.11 -9.07 -24.40
CA ASP A 105 28.93 -10.24 -24.06
C ASP A 105 30.28 -10.28 -24.80
N GLY A 106 30.73 -9.13 -25.30
CA GLY A 106 32.00 -8.98 -26.05
C GLY A 106 31.90 -9.41 -27.52
N ASN A 107 31.00 -10.34 -27.85
CA ASN A 107 30.66 -10.69 -29.23
C ASN A 107 29.49 -9.85 -29.76
N HIS A 108 28.61 -9.41 -28.86
CA HIS A 108 27.43 -8.62 -29.19
C HIS A 108 27.46 -7.30 -28.43
N PRO A 109 27.18 -6.16 -29.11
CA PRO A 109 27.01 -4.89 -28.42
C PRO A 109 25.77 -4.92 -27.51
N PRO A 110 25.73 -4.05 -26.48
CA PRO A 110 24.53 -3.80 -25.69
C PRO A 110 23.26 -3.62 -26.52
N LEU A 111 22.16 -4.21 -26.07
CA LEU A 111 20.85 -4.06 -26.71
C LEU A 111 20.17 -2.76 -26.28
N THR A 112 19.41 -2.16 -27.21
CA THR A 112 18.51 -1.05 -26.88
C THR A 112 17.33 -1.54 -26.05
N ILE A 113 16.74 -0.66 -25.24
CA ILE A 113 15.56 -0.99 -24.43
C ILE A 113 14.40 -1.49 -25.31
N THR A 114 14.18 -0.89 -26.48
CA THR A 114 13.16 -1.32 -27.46
C THR A 114 13.41 -2.74 -27.98
N LYS A 115 14.67 -3.14 -28.14
CA LYS A 115 15.03 -4.49 -28.55
C LYS A 115 14.79 -5.49 -27.41
N ILE A 116 15.15 -5.12 -26.18
CA ILE A 116 14.88 -5.91 -24.99
C ILE A 116 13.38 -6.14 -24.81
N GLU A 117 12.56 -5.09 -24.90
CA GLU A 117 11.08 -5.19 -24.85
C GLU A 117 10.55 -6.16 -25.92
N THR A 118 11.04 -6.06 -27.16
CA THR A 118 10.64 -6.98 -28.24
C THR A 118 11.01 -8.43 -27.94
N LEU A 119 12.20 -8.67 -27.36
CA LEU A 119 12.64 -10.02 -27.01
C LEU A 119 11.86 -10.60 -25.83
N LEU A 120 11.59 -9.79 -24.81
CA LEU A 120 10.74 -10.16 -23.68
C LEU A 120 9.32 -10.50 -24.12
N ALA A 121 8.72 -9.71 -25.01
CA ALA A 121 7.39 -9.97 -25.53
C ALA A 121 7.31 -11.32 -26.28
N ARG A 122 8.38 -11.70 -27.00
CA ARG A 122 8.48 -13.04 -27.66
C ARG A 122 8.58 -14.18 -26.66
N GLN A 123 9.07 -13.91 -25.46
CA GLN A 123 9.15 -14.88 -24.36
C GLN A 123 7.89 -14.85 -23.47
N GLY A 124 6.85 -14.09 -23.86
CA GLY A 124 5.59 -13.99 -23.12
C GLY A 124 5.57 -12.89 -22.04
N CYS A 125 6.64 -12.12 -21.89
CA CYS A 125 6.71 -10.97 -20.98
C CYS A 125 6.39 -9.67 -21.74
N ALA A 126 5.10 -9.36 -21.88
CA ALA A 126 4.62 -8.14 -22.52
C ALA A 126 4.34 -7.05 -21.47
N VAL A 127 5.36 -6.27 -21.15
CA VAL A 127 5.25 -5.15 -20.19
C VAL A 127 5.26 -3.80 -20.91
N PRO A 128 4.42 -2.83 -20.51
CA PRO A 128 4.42 -1.53 -21.15
C PRO A 128 5.69 -0.74 -20.85
N TYR A 129 6.14 0.03 -21.84
CA TYR A 129 7.24 1.00 -21.72
C TYR A 129 6.83 2.17 -20.80
N ARG A 130 7.12 2.09 -19.50
CA ARG A 130 6.80 3.15 -18.51
C ARG A 130 7.64 3.06 -17.25
#